data_AF-A0A3N1XTR2-F1
#
_entry.id   AF-A0A3N1XTR2-F1
#
_cell.length_a   1.000
_cell.length_b   1.000
_cell.length_c   1.000
_cell.angle_alpha   90.00
_cell.angle_beta   90.00
_cell.angle_gamma   90.00
#
_symmetry.space_group_name_H-M   'P 1'
#
loop_
_entity.id
_entity.type
_entity.pdbx_description
1 polymer ?
#
loop_
_entity_poly.entity_id
_entity_poly.type
_entity_poly.pdbx_seq_one_letter_code
_entity_poly.pdbx_strand_id
1 'polypeptide(L)'
;MDQEQPTRPGTRSGEAPAPDRTRRRLTGAGLAAPVLLSVAARPAWGNRCTLSAQLSGNLSAPTVTCEGLSPGYWKNHTSEWDHGTGLTYRTELRFHDPSHGFPVRAFPDTGTVDFGDRTLLQVLQLTGGDDPKRLGFHAVAAVLNAQRFYPGSFGYAPGDIVDIYRNWTGTAEDLKAFYEALEVS
;
A
#
# COMPACT_ATOMS: atom_id res chain seq x y z
N MET A 1 65.56 46.74 -23.59
CA MET A 1 65.47 47.59 -22.38
C MET A 1 64.12 47.33 -21.77
N ASP A 2 64.17 46.78 -20.56
CA ASP A 2 63.10 46.35 -19.68
C ASP A 2 62.16 47.48 -19.22
N GLN A 3 60.95 47.13 -18.76
CA GLN A 3 60.50 47.25 -17.36
C GLN A 3 58.96 47.30 -17.24
N GLU A 4 58.42 46.24 -16.62
CA GLU A 4 57.48 46.19 -15.47
C GLU A 4 56.19 47.04 -15.38
N GLN A 5 55.13 46.34 -14.95
CA GLN A 5 53.76 46.77 -14.58
C GLN A 5 53.71 47.61 -13.27
N PRO A 6 52.63 48.36 -12.96
CA PRO A 6 51.66 47.83 -11.97
C PRO A 6 50.17 48.29 -12.09
N THR A 7 49.28 47.32 -11.81
CA THR A 7 48.01 47.33 -11.02
C THR A 7 46.80 48.28 -11.30
N ARG A 8 45.60 47.65 -11.36
CA ARG A 8 44.18 48.10 -11.56
C ARG A 8 43.55 48.84 -10.33
N PRO A 9 42.21 49.13 -10.18
CA PRO A 9 40.99 48.88 -11.01
C PRO A 9 39.80 49.92 -10.97
N GLY A 10 38.77 49.70 -11.83
CA GLY A 10 37.35 50.10 -11.66
C GLY A 10 36.83 51.13 -12.70
N THR A 11 35.64 51.11 -13.33
CA THR A 11 34.33 50.54 -12.97
C THR A 11 33.33 50.56 -14.16
N ARG A 12 32.57 49.46 -14.32
CA ARG A 12 31.19 49.18 -14.83
C ARG A 12 30.63 49.74 -16.17
N SER A 13 30.09 48.80 -16.95
CA SER A 13 28.67 48.69 -17.37
C SER A 13 28.45 47.19 -17.64
N GLY A 14 27.53 46.45 -17.01
CA GLY A 14 26.07 46.60 -17.06
C GLY A 14 25.51 45.50 -17.98
N GLU A 15 25.49 44.24 -17.54
CA GLU A 15 24.98 43.09 -18.31
C GLU A 15 24.23 42.14 -17.36
N ALA A 16 23.08 41.62 -17.83
CA ALA A 16 22.11 40.81 -17.10
C ALA A 16 22.74 39.63 -16.32
N PRO A 17 22.14 39.19 -15.18
CA PRO A 17 22.68 38.06 -14.44
C PRO A 17 22.67 36.81 -15.32
N ALA A 18 23.85 36.36 -15.70
CA ALA A 18 24.08 35.08 -16.34
C ALA A 18 23.47 33.96 -15.47
N PRO A 19 22.84 32.95 -16.08
CA PRO A 19 22.26 31.85 -15.32
C PRO A 19 23.36 31.16 -14.50
N ASP A 20 23.12 31.11 -13.19
CA ASP A 20 23.96 30.46 -12.20
C ASP A 20 24.28 29.01 -12.61
N ARG A 21 25.51 28.80 -13.09
CA ARG A 21 26.06 27.50 -13.51
C ARG A 21 26.42 26.60 -12.34
N THR A 22 25.89 26.87 -11.14
CA THR A 22 25.98 25.99 -9.97
C THR A 22 24.79 25.01 -9.90
N ARG A 23 23.73 25.21 -10.70
CA ARG A 23 22.53 24.33 -10.71
C ARG A 23 22.57 23.19 -11.71
N ARG A 24 23.75 22.73 -12.11
CA ARG A 24 23.85 21.56 -13.00
C ARG A 24 25.07 20.71 -12.71
N ARG A 25 25.08 20.12 -11.51
CA ARG A 25 25.90 18.94 -11.19
C ARG A 25 25.07 17.91 -10.43
N LEU A 26 24.06 17.37 -11.11
CA LEU A 26 23.40 16.10 -10.75
C LEU A 26 23.43 15.16 -11.95
N THR A 27 24.64 14.93 -12.47
CA THR A 27 24.94 13.80 -13.36
C THR A 27 26.41 13.47 -13.12
N GLY A 28 26.67 12.62 -12.15
CA GLY A 28 28.02 12.22 -11.78
C GLY A 28 28.00 11.15 -10.70
N ALA A 29 28.00 9.90 -11.15
CA ALA A 29 28.30 8.67 -10.40
C ALA A 29 27.25 8.16 -9.40
N GLY A 30 26.80 6.92 -9.60
CA GLY A 30 26.06 6.14 -8.61
C GLY A 30 25.03 5.21 -9.25
N LEU A 31 25.39 3.94 -9.39
CA LEU A 31 24.55 2.87 -9.91
C LEU A 31 23.32 2.62 -9.02
N ALA A 32 22.21 2.28 -9.67
CA ALA A 32 21.01 1.62 -9.14
C ALA A 32 20.19 2.36 -8.05
N ALA A 33 19.32 3.29 -8.46
CA ALA A 33 18.13 3.62 -7.69
C ALA A 33 16.99 2.67 -8.10
N PRO A 34 16.33 1.94 -7.19
CA PRO A 34 15.13 1.19 -7.53
C PRO A 34 14.05 2.20 -7.93
N VAL A 35 13.66 2.18 -9.20
CA VAL A 35 12.44 2.84 -9.66
C VAL A 35 11.28 1.99 -9.13
N LEU A 36 10.81 2.31 -7.93
CA LEU A 36 9.50 1.86 -7.42
C LEU A 36 8.76 3.07 -6.84
N LEU A 37 8.45 4.04 -7.70
CA LEU A 37 7.59 5.18 -7.37
C LEU A 37 6.19 5.08 -8.01
N SER A 38 5.76 3.90 -8.46
CA SER A 38 4.56 3.77 -9.29
C SER A 38 3.64 2.60 -8.92
N VAL A 39 3.49 2.28 -7.63
CA VAL A 39 2.37 1.44 -7.13
C VAL A 39 1.28 2.28 -6.44
N ALA A 40 1.47 3.60 -6.29
CA ALA A 40 0.44 4.51 -5.77
C ALA A 40 -0.33 5.29 -6.84
N ALA A 41 0.04 5.17 -8.12
CA ALA A 41 -0.55 5.97 -9.19
C ALA A 41 -1.74 5.27 -9.86
N ARG A 42 -2.75 4.90 -9.06
CA ARG A 42 -4.11 4.74 -9.61
C ARG A 42 -4.69 6.15 -9.81
N PRO A 43 -5.35 6.42 -10.94
CA PRO A 43 -5.80 7.77 -11.28
C PRO A 43 -6.66 8.34 -10.16
N ALA A 44 -6.52 9.63 -9.88
CA ALA A 44 -7.19 10.38 -8.81
C ALA A 44 -8.73 10.41 -8.89
N TRP A 45 -9.32 9.58 -9.74
CA TRP A 45 -10.74 9.42 -9.96
C TRP A 45 -11.11 7.98 -9.60
N GLY A 46 -11.63 7.82 -8.39
CA GLY A 46 -12.35 6.60 -7.99
C GLY A 46 -11.49 5.59 -7.26
N ASN A 47 -11.09 5.94 -6.02
CA ASN A 47 -11.24 5.06 -4.85
C ASN A 47 -10.68 5.73 -3.58
N ARG A 48 -11.59 6.14 -2.68
CA ARG A 48 -11.31 7.13 -1.60
C ARG A 48 -10.71 6.55 -0.32
N CYS A 49 -10.56 5.22 -0.25
CA CYS A 49 -10.08 4.47 0.92
C CYS A 49 -8.64 3.97 0.82
N THR A 50 -7.86 4.53 -0.08
CA THR A 50 -6.43 4.21 -0.17
C THR A 50 -5.66 4.85 0.99
N LEU A 51 -4.58 4.21 1.46
CA LEU A 51 -3.71 4.77 2.51
C LEU A 51 -3.24 6.19 2.18
N SER A 52 -2.97 6.49 0.91
CA SER A 52 -2.60 7.82 0.43
C SER A 52 -3.73 8.85 0.53
N ALA A 53 -5.00 8.43 0.41
CA ALA A 53 -6.14 9.30 0.63
C ALA A 53 -6.35 9.61 2.13
N GLN A 54 -6.07 8.65 3.01
CA GLN A 54 -6.15 8.85 4.47
C GLN A 54 -4.99 9.70 5.02
N LEU A 55 -3.79 9.61 4.42
CA LEU A 55 -2.62 10.39 4.82
C LEU A 55 -2.60 11.83 4.25
N SER A 56 -3.35 12.12 3.19
CA SER A 56 -3.37 13.42 2.49
C SER A 56 -4.39 14.43 3.07
N GLY A 57 -4.62 14.42 4.39
CA GLY A 57 -5.58 15.31 5.03
C GLY A 57 -5.11 16.78 5.07
N ASN A 58 -5.61 17.64 4.17
CA ASN A 58 -5.82 19.07 4.45
C ASN A 58 -6.81 19.78 3.50
N LEU A 59 -7.85 20.40 4.10
CA LEU A 59 -8.76 21.50 3.66
C LEU A 59 -9.65 21.32 2.42
N SER A 60 -10.94 21.04 2.68
CA SER A 60 -12.10 21.21 1.78
C SER A 60 -12.44 20.01 0.87
N ALA A 61 -12.60 18.81 1.43
CA ALA A 61 -13.16 17.67 0.70
C ALA A 61 -13.83 16.67 1.68
N PRO A 62 -14.88 15.97 1.24
CA PRO A 62 -15.89 15.34 2.11
C PRO A 62 -15.32 14.24 3.00
N THR A 63 -15.92 14.06 4.18
CA THR A 63 -15.73 12.91 5.06
C THR A 63 -15.83 11.62 4.25
N VAL A 64 -14.70 10.95 4.04
CA VAL A 64 -14.68 9.63 3.44
C VAL A 64 -14.91 8.64 4.56
N THR A 65 -16.15 8.19 4.72
CA THR A 65 -16.41 6.98 5.47
C THR A 65 -15.99 5.83 4.59
N CYS A 66 -14.86 5.20 4.90
CA CYS A 66 -14.55 3.93 4.28
C CYS A 66 -15.58 2.92 4.76
N GLU A 67 -16.35 2.37 3.82
CA GLU A 67 -17.22 1.26 4.14
C GLU A 67 -16.34 0.01 4.18
N GLY A 68 -16.33 -0.64 5.33
CA GLY A 68 -15.57 -1.86 5.57
C GLY A 68 -16.13 -2.51 6.82
N LEU A 69 -16.36 -3.81 6.75
CA LEU A 69 -16.86 -4.58 7.87
C LEU A 69 -15.66 -5.20 8.58
N SER A 70 -15.70 -5.20 9.92
CA SER A 70 -14.63 -5.78 10.71
C SER A 70 -14.51 -7.29 10.47
N PRO A 71 -13.36 -7.92 10.72
CA PRO A 71 -13.24 -9.35 10.57
C PRO A 71 -14.11 -10.11 11.57
N GLY A 72 -14.46 -9.49 12.70
CA GLY A 72 -15.46 -9.98 13.63
C GLY A 72 -16.87 -10.05 13.03
N TYR A 73 -17.26 -9.05 12.23
CA TYR A 73 -18.50 -9.09 11.46
C TYR A 73 -18.49 -10.28 10.50
N TRP A 74 -17.47 -10.37 9.64
CA TRP A 74 -17.38 -11.41 8.61
C TRP A 74 -17.40 -12.82 9.18
N LYS A 75 -16.71 -13.03 10.31
CA LYS A 75 -16.71 -14.31 11.02
C LYS A 75 -18.11 -14.77 11.44
N ASN A 76 -19.00 -13.83 11.74
CA ASN A 76 -20.36 -14.11 12.24
C ASN A 76 -21.45 -14.01 11.14
N HIS A 77 -21.11 -13.54 9.94
CA HIS A 77 -22.04 -13.33 8.82
C HIS A 77 -21.60 -14.09 7.57
N THR A 78 -21.29 -15.39 7.72
CA THR A 78 -20.79 -16.23 6.61
C THR A 78 -21.77 -16.33 5.44
N SER A 79 -23.07 -16.22 5.68
CA SER A 79 -24.10 -16.19 4.64
C SER A 79 -23.98 -14.99 3.69
N GLU A 80 -23.30 -13.92 4.12
CA GLU A 80 -23.10 -12.71 3.30
C GLU A 80 -21.85 -12.77 2.42
N TRP A 81 -20.99 -13.78 2.62
CA TRP A 81 -19.81 -13.97 1.78
C TRP A 81 -20.21 -14.37 0.35
N ASP A 82 -21.27 -15.16 0.25
CA ASP A 82 -21.76 -15.80 -0.98
C ASP A 82 -23.11 -15.23 -1.45
N HIS A 83 -23.33 -13.92 -1.33
CA HIS A 83 -24.51 -13.28 -1.92
C HIS A 83 -24.41 -13.17 -3.45
N GLY A 84 -24.52 -14.30 -4.15
CA GLY A 84 -24.63 -14.41 -5.61
C GLY A 84 -23.73 -15.48 -6.22
N THR A 85 -24.06 -15.91 -7.45
CA THR A 85 -23.21 -16.81 -8.23
C THR A 85 -22.06 -16.05 -8.89
N GLY A 86 -20.81 -16.48 -8.68
CA GLY A 86 -19.63 -15.94 -9.37
C GLY A 86 -18.61 -15.19 -8.50
N LEU A 87 -18.75 -15.25 -7.17
CA LEU A 87 -17.78 -14.65 -6.24
C LEU A 87 -16.56 -15.56 -6.04
N THR A 88 -15.38 -14.94 -5.93
CA THR A 88 -14.09 -15.64 -5.83
C THR A 88 -13.78 -16.09 -4.40
N TYR A 89 -14.11 -15.26 -3.40
CA TYR A 89 -13.74 -15.46 -2.01
C TYR A 89 -14.95 -15.97 -1.22
N ARG A 90 -14.90 -17.25 -0.83
CA ARG A 90 -15.96 -17.98 -0.14
C ARG A 90 -15.40 -18.72 1.08
N THR A 91 -16.27 -19.27 1.92
CA THR A 91 -15.90 -19.90 3.19
C THR A 91 -14.95 -21.10 3.04
N GLU A 92 -14.99 -21.79 1.90
CA GLU A 92 -14.17 -22.99 1.60
C GLU A 92 -12.88 -22.66 0.85
N LEU A 93 -12.70 -21.44 0.36
CA LEU A 93 -11.47 -21.08 -0.34
C LEU A 93 -10.29 -21.23 0.63
N ARG A 94 -9.24 -21.93 0.21
CA ARG A 94 -8.03 -22.10 1.02
C ARG A 94 -7.31 -20.75 1.12
N PHE A 95 -6.76 -20.46 2.30
CA PHE A 95 -5.98 -19.24 2.48
C PHE A 95 -4.79 -19.24 1.52
N HIS A 96 -4.11 -20.38 1.34
CA HIS A 96 -3.01 -20.57 0.39
C HIS A 96 -3.45 -21.11 -0.98
N ASP A 97 -4.68 -20.83 -1.43
CA ASP A 97 -5.10 -21.17 -2.79
C ASP A 97 -4.19 -20.49 -3.83
N PRO A 98 -3.61 -21.24 -4.81
CA PRO A 98 -2.63 -20.68 -5.74
C PRO A 98 -3.23 -19.72 -6.76
N SER A 99 -4.54 -19.79 -7.01
CA SER A 99 -5.21 -18.97 -8.01
C SER A 99 -5.77 -17.68 -7.42
N HIS A 100 -6.29 -17.73 -6.20
CA HIS A 100 -7.02 -16.62 -5.60
C HIS A 100 -6.63 -16.34 -4.13
N GLY A 101 -5.83 -17.19 -3.51
CA GLY A 101 -5.44 -17.07 -2.11
C GLY A 101 -4.17 -16.25 -1.88
N PHE A 102 -3.90 -16.03 -0.61
CA PHE A 102 -2.69 -15.42 -0.08
C PHE A 102 -1.55 -16.45 -0.07
N PRO A 103 -0.39 -16.18 -0.68
CA PRO A 103 0.72 -17.13 -0.68
C PRO A 103 1.32 -17.32 0.73
N VAL A 104 1.99 -18.45 0.96
CA VAL A 104 2.90 -18.60 2.11
C VAL A 104 4.00 -17.56 2.01
N ARG A 105 4.30 -16.86 3.12
CA ARG A 105 5.25 -15.75 3.11
C ARG A 105 6.05 -15.64 4.41
N ALA A 106 7.32 -15.27 4.27
CA ALA A 106 8.15 -14.84 5.40
C ALA A 106 8.10 -13.31 5.58
N PHE A 107 7.92 -12.89 6.83
CA PHE A 107 8.03 -11.49 7.27
C PHE A 107 9.19 -11.33 8.28
N PRO A 108 9.85 -10.16 8.31
CA PRO A 108 10.99 -9.94 9.20
C PRO A 108 10.69 -10.08 10.71
N ASP A 109 9.46 -9.77 11.14
CA ASP A 109 9.06 -9.66 12.55
C ASP A 109 8.29 -10.88 13.09
N THR A 110 7.66 -11.65 12.20
CA THR A 110 6.81 -12.80 12.57
C THR A 110 7.31 -14.13 12.03
N GLY A 111 8.34 -14.13 11.16
CA GLY A 111 8.82 -15.33 10.50
C GLY A 111 7.88 -15.77 9.38
N THR A 112 7.79 -17.07 9.14
CA THR A 112 6.91 -17.63 8.11
C THR A 112 5.45 -17.65 8.57
N VAL A 113 4.60 -16.91 7.88
CA VAL A 113 3.15 -17.00 8.00
C VAL A 113 2.67 -18.09 7.05
N ASP A 114 2.29 -19.22 7.65
CA ASP A 114 1.74 -20.40 6.99
C ASP A 114 0.55 -20.91 7.80
N PHE A 115 -0.62 -20.88 7.20
CA PHE A 115 -1.87 -21.36 7.77
C PHE A 115 -2.22 -22.79 7.31
N GLY A 116 -1.32 -23.45 6.58
CA GLY A 116 -1.52 -24.80 6.05
C GLY A 116 -2.73 -24.91 5.13
N ASP A 117 -3.51 -25.99 5.28
CA ASP A 117 -4.71 -26.25 4.49
C ASP A 117 -5.95 -25.45 4.95
N ARG A 118 -5.80 -24.48 5.85
CA ARG A 118 -6.94 -23.74 6.41
C ARG A 118 -7.67 -22.95 5.34
N THR A 119 -9.00 -22.92 5.45
CA THR A 119 -9.84 -22.04 4.64
C THR A 119 -9.82 -20.60 5.17
N LEU A 120 -10.29 -19.63 4.37
CA LEU A 120 -10.44 -18.24 4.80
C LEU A 120 -11.30 -18.12 6.07
N LEU A 121 -12.38 -18.91 6.16
CA LEU A 121 -13.23 -18.94 7.36
C LEU A 121 -12.46 -19.49 8.57
N GLN A 122 -11.69 -20.56 8.38
CA GLN A 122 -10.89 -21.13 9.46
C GLN A 122 -9.81 -20.16 9.95
N VAL A 123 -9.21 -19.37 9.05
CA VAL A 123 -8.26 -18.32 9.40
C VAL A 123 -8.93 -17.21 10.22
N LEU A 124 -10.13 -16.76 9.86
CA LEU A 124 -10.90 -15.79 10.68
C LEU A 124 -11.26 -16.31 12.06
N GLN A 125 -11.33 -17.63 12.24
CA GLN A 125 -11.66 -18.26 13.52
C GLN A 125 -10.42 -18.52 14.40
N LEU A 126 -9.21 -18.27 13.88
CA LEU A 126 -7.99 -18.42 14.65
C LEU A 126 -7.91 -17.44 15.81
N THR A 127 -7.18 -17.85 16.85
CA THR A 127 -6.84 -17.00 17.99
C THR A 127 -5.39 -16.53 17.87
N GLY A 128 -4.98 -15.54 18.66
CA GLY A 128 -3.69 -14.86 18.49
C GLY A 128 -2.43 -15.74 18.57
N GLY A 129 -2.54 -16.98 19.07
CA GLY A 129 -1.43 -17.94 19.03
C GLY A 129 -1.22 -18.60 17.67
N ASP A 130 -2.29 -18.77 16.89
CA ASP A 130 -2.29 -19.44 15.58
C ASP A 130 -2.27 -18.46 14.40
N ASP A 131 -2.54 -17.18 14.67
CA ASP A 131 -2.38 -16.06 13.74
C ASP A 131 -1.58 -14.95 14.43
N PRO A 132 -0.24 -15.08 14.48
CA PRO A 132 0.62 -14.07 15.07
C PRO A 132 0.32 -12.70 14.45
N LYS A 133 0.07 -11.69 15.30
CA LYS A 133 -0.33 -10.33 14.92
C LYS A 133 -1.71 -10.19 14.26
N ARG A 134 -2.49 -11.27 14.15
CA ARG A 134 -3.82 -11.28 13.52
C ARG A 134 -3.77 -10.86 12.03
N LEU A 135 -2.65 -11.09 11.36
CA LEU A 135 -2.48 -10.68 9.97
C LEU A 135 -3.47 -11.42 9.06
N GLY A 136 -3.62 -12.74 9.24
CA GLY A 136 -4.57 -13.53 8.47
C GLY A 136 -6.00 -13.04 8.69
N PHE A 137 -6.36 -12.78 9.94
CA PHE A 137 -7.66 -12.25 10.35
C PHE A 137 -8.03 -10.96 9.59
N HIS A 138 -7.14 -9.97 9.55
CA HIS A 138 -7.38 -8.71 8.84
C HIS A 138 -7.28 -8.84 7.31
N ALA A 139 -6.37 -9.68 6.80
CA ALA A 139 -6.26 -9.94 5.36
C ALA A 139 -7.54 -10.54 4.77
N VAL A 140 -8.18 -11.49 5.48
CA VAL A 140 -9.46 -12.07 5.04
C VAL A 140 -10.58 -11.03 5.05
N ALA A 141 -10.67 -10.18 6.08
CA ALA A 141 -11.67 -9.11 6.07
C ALA A 141 -11.47 -8.12 4.94
N ALA A 142 -10.23 -7.72 4.67
CA ALA A 142 -9.91 -6.81 3.59
C ALA A 142 -10.38 -7.36 2.22
N VAL A 143 -10.17 -8.65 1.96
CA VAL A 143 -10.59 -9.23 0.67
C VAL A 143 -12.10 -9.43 0.56
N LEU A 144 -12.79 -9.71 1.68
CA LEU A 144 -14.25 -9.78 1.73
C LEU A 144 -14.89 -8.39 1.57
N ASN A 145 -14.32 -7.37 2.19
CA ASN A 145 -14.74 -5.99 1.99
C ASN A 145 -14.53 -5.55 0.53
N ALA A 146 -13.38 -5.90 -0.07
CA ALA A 146 -13.15 -5.68 -1.50
C ALA A 146 -14.22 -6.36 -2.36
N GLN A 147 -14.53 -7.62 -2.06
CA GLN A 147 -15.52 -8.37 -2.82
C GLN A 147 -16.93 -7.75 -2.69
N ARG A 148 -17.28 -7.27 -1.50
CA ARG A 148 -18.60 -6.72 -1.21
C ARG A 148 -18.82 -5.33 -1.80
N PHE A 149 -17.79 -4.49 -1.77
CA PHE A 149 -17.93 -3.06 -1.95
C PHE A 149 -17.16 -2.51 -3.16
N TYR A 150 -16.33 -3.29 -3.86
CA TYR A 150 -15.70 -2.88 -5.13
C TYR A 150 -16.68 -3.00 -6.31
N PRO A 151 -16.67 -2.09 -7.30
CA PRO A 151 -15.81 -0.89 -7.43
C PRO A 151 -16.35 0.36 -6.72
N GLY A 152 -17.29 0.21 -5.80
CA GLY A 152 -17.91 1.29 -5.04
C GLY A 152 -16.98 1.95 -4.01
N SER A 153 -17.17 1.64 -2.74
CA SER A 153 -16.59 2.40 -1.61
C SER A 153 -15.21 1.89 -1.16
N PHE A 154 -14.84 0.63 -1.42
CA PHE A 154 -13.70 -0.03 -0.74
C PHE A 154 -12.31 0.27 -1.28
N GLY A 155 -12.17 0.91 -2.44
CA GLY A 155 -10.84 1.38 -2.83
C GLY A 155 -10.02 0.43 -3.72
N TYR A 156 -10.26 -0.88 -3.56
CA TYR A 156 -9.43 -1.95 -4.08
C TYR A 156 -10.29 -3.10 -4.61
N ALA A 157 -9.90 -3.69 -5.74
CA ALA A 157 -10.45 -4.96 -6.18
C ALA A 157 -9.91 -6.08 -5.28
N PRO A 158 -10.61 -7.22 -5.15
CA PRO A 158 -10.14 -8.33 -4.33
C PRO A 158 -8.73 -8.82 -4.68
N GLY A 159 -8.40 -8.88 -5.98
CA GLY A 159 -7.06 -9.24 -6.44
C GLY A 159 -5.96 -8.29 -5.96
N ASP A 160 -6.27 -7.00 -5.81
CA ASP A 160 -5.30 -6.01 -5.32
C ASP A 160 -4.91 -6.27 -3.87
N ILE A 161 -5.85 -6.72 -3.04
CA ILE A 161 -5.60 -7.06 -1.63
C ILE A 161 -4.61 -8.23 -1.52
N VAL A 162 -4.78 -9.24 -2.38
CA VAL A 162 -3.87 -10.39 -2.48
C VAL A 162 -2.52 -9.98 -3.06
N ASP A 163 -2.50 -9.09 -4.06
CA ASP A 163 -1.26 -8.59 -4.66
C ASP A 163 -0.46 -7.72 -3.68
N ILE A 164 -1.13 -6.93 -2.83
CA ILE A 164 -0.48 -6.18 -1.75
C ILE A 164 0.17 -7.15 -0.76
N TYR A 165 -0.55 -8.20 -0.33
CA TYR A 165 0.03 -9.23 0.52
C TYR A 165 1.24 -9.90 -0.13
N ARG A 166 1.14 -10.24 -1.43
CA ARG A 166 2.17 -10.93 -2.20
C ARG A 166 3.43 -10.10 -2.38
N ASN A 167 3.28 -8.79 -2.55
CA ASN A 167 4.39 -7.90 -2.90
C ASN A 167 4.92 -7.06 -1.73
N TRP A 168 4.38 -7.23 -0.51
CA TRP A 168 4.58 -6.34 0.64
C TRP A 168 5.98 -5.81 0.98
N THR A 169 7.05 -6.55 1.25
CA THR A 169 8.39 -6.04 1.69
C THR A 169 8.52 -5.44 3.10
N GLY A 170 7.47 -4.85 3.70
CA GLY A 170 7.49 -4.39 5.10
C GLY A 170 7.30 -5.50 6.15
N THR A 171 7.02 -5.11 7.40
CA THR A 171 6.71 -6.06 8.48
C THR A 171 5.27 -6.60 8.39
N ALA A 172 4.98 -7.72 9.05
CA ALA A 172 3.61 -8.22 9.17
C ALA A 172 2.72 -7.24 9.93
N GLU A 173 3.25 -6.57 10.96
CA GLU A 173 2.52 -5.53 11.69
C GLU A 173 2.12 -4.36 10.79
N ASP A 174 3.02 -3.86 9.93
CA ASP A 174 2.70 -2.76 9.03
C ASP A 174 1.63 -3.15 7.99
N LEU A 175 1.69 -4.40 7.48
CA LEU A 175 0.69 -4.92 6.56
C LEU A 175 -0.68 -5.09 7.25
N LYS A 176 -0.66 -5.58 8.48
CA LYS A 176 -1.86 -5.71 9.31
C LYS A 176 -2.46 -4.34 9.59
N ALA A 177 -1.66 -3.34 9.95
CA ALA A 177 -2.12 -1.96 10.13
C ALA A 177 -2.71 -1.37 8.84
N PHE A 178 -2.14 -1.70 7.69
CA PHE A 178 -2.72 -1.34 6.39
C PHE A 178 -4.12 -1.94 6.21
N TYR A 179 -4.34 -3.21 6.55
CA TYR A 179 -5.66 -3.85 6.45
C TYR A 179 -6.65 -3.33 7.49
N GLU A 180 -6.22 -3.07 8.72
CA GLU A 180 -7.04 -2.44 9.77
C GLU A 180 -7.59 -1.08 9.31
N ALA A 181 -6.80 -0.30 8.56
CA ALA A 181 -7.23 0.98 8.01
C ALA A 181 -8.31 0.88 6.91
N LEU A 182 -8.61 -0.33 6.43
CA LEU A 182 -9.68 -0.60 5.45
C LEU A 182 -10.98 -1.08 6.12
N GLU A 183 -11.02 -1.18 7.44
CA GLU A 183 -12.15 -1.69 8.21
C GLU A 183 -12.84 -0.55 8.99
N VAL A 184 -14.14 -0.68 9.23
CA VAL A 184 -14.86 0.15 10.22
C VAL A 184 -14.88 -0.59 11.54
N SER A 185 -14.56 0.13 12.62
CA SER A 185 -14.54 -0.35 14.00
C SER A 185 -15.93 -0.61 14.59
#